data_AF-A0A8C0DU46-F1
#
_entry.id   AF-A0A8C0DU46-F1
#
_cell.length_a   1.000
_cell.length_b   1.000
_cell.length_c   1.000
_cell.angle_alpha   90.00
_cell.angle_beta   90.00
_cell.angle_gamma   90.00
#
_symmetry.space_group_name_H-M   'P 1'
#
loop_
_entity.id
_entity.type
_entity.pdbx_description
1 polymer ?
#
loop_
_entity_poly.entity_id
_entity_poly.type
_entity_poly.pdbx_seq_one_letter_code
_entity_poly.pdbx_strand_id
1 'polypeptide(L)'
;MAFSAPAAYLTHQQKVLRLYKRALRHLESWCIHRDKYRYFACLMRARFDEHKNEKDMVKATQLLREAEEEFWHCQHPQPYIFPESPGGTSYERYECYKVPEWCLDDWHPSEKAMYPDYFAKREQWKKLRRESWEREVH
;
A
#
# COMPACT_ATOMS: atom_id res chain seq x y z
N MET A 1 9.17 -8.04 -1.59
CA MET A 1 9.52 -7.79 -3.01
C MET A 1 9.83 -6.32 -3.22
N ALA A 2 10.93 -6.01 -3.90
CA ALA A 2 11.41 -4.64 -4.16
C ALA A 2 10.96 -4.14 -5.54
N PHE A 3 9.68 -4.30 -5.88
CA PHE A 3 9.12 -3.75 -7.11
C PHE A 3 8.46 -2.40 -6.80
N SER A 4 8.84 -1.36 -7.54
CA SER A 4 8.27 -0.01 -7.45
C SER A 4 8.00 0.45 -8.88
N ALA A 5 6.73 0.63 -9.24
CA ALA A 5 6.33 0.96 -10.61
C ALA A 5 7.06 2.18 -11.23
N PRO A 6 7.37 3.28 -10.49
CA PRO A 6 8.08 4.42 -11.07
C PRO A 6 9.62 4.39 -10.94
N ALA A 7 10.20 3.52 -10.10
CA ALA A 7 11.63 3.56 -9.79
C ALA A 7 12.28 2.18 -9.91
N ALA A 8 13.41 2.11 -10.61
CA ALA A 8 14.12 0.85 -10.89
C ALA A 8 14.56 0.12 -9.60
N TYR A 9 14.79 0.84 -8.50
CA TYR A 9 15.19 0.24 -7.23
C TYR A 9 14.73 1.08 -6.02
N LEU A 10 14.74 0.45 -4.84
CA LEU A 10 14.53 1.14 -3.56
C LEU A 10 15.83 1.76 -3.06
N THR A 11 15.78 3.03 -2.69
CA THR A 11 16.91 3.69 -2.03
C THR A 11 17.17 3.07 -0.65
N HIS A 12 18.39 3.22 -0.13
CA HIS A 12 18.75 2.73 1.21
C HIS A 12 17.79 3.28 2.27
N GLN A 13 17.53 4.58 2.25
CA GLN A 13 16.55 5.24 3.14
C GLN A 13 15.16 4.58 3.04
N GLN A 14 14.65 4.32 1.83
CA GLN A 14 13.35 3.65 1.66
C GLN A 14 13.35 2.23 2.24
N LYS A 15 14.45 1.47 2.11
CA LYS A 15 14.57 0.13 2.71
C LYS A 15 14.53 0.21 4.24
N VAL A 16 15.29 1.12 4.84
CA VAL A 16 15.28 1.37 6.31
C VAL A 16 13.87 1.74 6.79
N LEU A 17 13.18 2.66 6.09
CA LEU A 17 11.82 3.08 6.47
C LEU A 17 10.80 1.93 6.36
N ARG A 18 10.93 1.07 5.33
CA ARG A 18 10.08 -0.12 5.19
C ARG A 18 10.35 -1.13 6.29
N LEU A 19 11.61 -1.39 6.63
CA LEU A 19 11.99 -2.25 7.75
C LEU A 19 11.43 -1.71 9.07
N TYR A 20 11.62 -0.41 9.36
CA TYR A 20 11.08 0.23 10.56
C TYR A 20 9.56 0.06 10.69
N LYS A 21 8.81 0.29 9.59
CA LYS A 21 7.36 0.07 9.57
C LYS A 21 7.00 -1.39 9.82
N ARG A 22 7.70 -2.35 9.19
CA ARG A 22 7.48 -3.79 9.41
C ARG A 22 7.77 -4.18 10.86
N ALA A 23 8.91 -3.77 11.39
CA ALA A 23 9.32 -4.05 12.76
C ALA A 23 8.25 -3.59 13.77
N LEU A 24 7.73 -2.37 13.64
CA LEU A 24 6.66 -1.88 14.52
C LEU A 24 5.35 -2.65 14.39
N ARG A 25 4.95 -3.06 13.17
CA ARG A 25 3.72 -3.85 12.98
C ARG A 25 3.82 -5.26 13.54
N HIS A 26 4.98 -5.90 13.41
CA HIS A 26 5.21 -7.21 14.04
C HIS A 26 5.36 -7.08 15.56
N LEU A 27 5.96 -6.00 16.05
CA LEU A 27 6.00 -5.69 17.49
C LEU A 27 4.59 -5.48 18.07
N GLU A 28 3.71 -4.77 17.35
CA GLU A 28 2.29 -4.62 17.70
C GLU A 28 1.55 -5.97 17.71
N SER A 29 1.95 -6.91 16.85
CA SER A 29 1.40 -8.27 16.82
C SER A 29 1.81 -9.10 18.04
N TRP A 30 3.04 -8.91 18.55
CA TRP A 30 3.50 -9.55 19.80
C TRP A 30 2.97 -8.85 21.06
N CYS A 31 2.97 -7.52 21.06
CA CYS A 31 2.55 -6.69 22.20
C CYS A 31 1.10 -6.22 22.01
N ILE A 32 0.15 -7.10 22.29
CA ILE A 32 -1.29 -6.87 22.06
C ILE A 32 -1.80 -5.60 22.78
N HIS A 33 -1.38 -5.39 24.03
CA HIS A 33 -1.82 -4.25 24.83
C HIS A 33 -1.09 -2.95 24.46
N ARG A 34 -1.84 -1.85 24.37
CA ARG A 34 -1.38 -0.59 23.77
C ARG A 34 -0.29 0.11 24.55
N ASP A 35 -0.34 0.04 25.86
CA ASP A 35 0.64 0.55 26.83
C ASP A 35 1.98 -0.19 26.67
N LYS A 36 1.96 -1.53 26.70
CA LYS A 36 3.14 -2.37 26.51
C LYS A 36 3.76 -2.15 25.14
N TYR A 37 2.93 -2.15 24.08
CA TYR A 37 3.38 -1.84 22.73
C TYR A 37 4.06 -0.46 22.67
N ARG A 38 3.44 0.57 23.25
CA ARG A 38 3.98 1.93 23.19
C ARG A 38 5.37 2.02 23.83
N TYR A 39 5.57 1.36 24.97
CA TYR A 39 6.87 1.27 25.61
C TYR A 39 7.93 0.66 24.69
N PHE A 40 7.69 -0.54 24.16
CA PHE A 40 8.66 -1.21 23.27
C PHE A 40 8.83 -0.50 21.92
N ALA A 41 7.79 0.16 21.40
CA ALA A 41 7.89 0.94 20.17
C ALA A 41 8.81 2.16 20.35
N CYS A 42 8.78 2.81 21.52
CA CYS A 42 9.72 3.87 21.88
C CYS A 42 11.15 3.34 22.00
N LEU A 43 11.37 2.17 22.60
CA LEU A 43 12.69 1.54 22.65
C LEU A 43 13.21 1.18 21.24
N MET A 44 12.34 0.61 20.40
CA MET A 44 12.67 0.31 19.00
C MET A 44 13.03 1.60 18.26
N ARG A 45 12.28 2.68 18.46
CA ARG A 45 12.60 3.97 17.86
C ARG A 45 13.97 4.49 18.29
N ALA A 46 14.30 4.40 19.58
CA ALA A 46 15.62 4.79 20.09
C ALA A 46 16.75 4.00 19.41
N ARG A 47 16.60 2.69 19.22
CA ARG A 47 17.57 1.84 18.49
C ARG A 47 17.80 2.31 17.04
N PHE A 48 16.73 2.69 16.34
CA PHE A 48 16.85 3.24 14.97
C PHE A 48 17.49 4.64 14.97
N ASP A 49 17.17 5.48 15.97
CA ASP A 49 17.71 6.83 16.06
C ASP A 49 19.22 6.85 16.42
N GLU A 50 19.73 5.82 17.12
CA GLU A 50 21.16 5.66 17.46
C GLU A 50 22.07 5.69 16.22
N HIS A 51 21.65 5.05 15.11
CA HIS A 51 22.42 4.99 13.87
C HIS A 51 21.89 5.93 12.77
N LYS A 52 21.00 6.87 13.09
CA LYS A 52 20.38 7.78 12.11
C LYS A 52 21.39 8.65 11.36
N ASN A 53 22.48 9.04 12.01
CA ASN A 53 23.49 9.94 11.47
C ASN A 53 24.74 9.22 10.95
N GLU A 54 24.65 7.91 10.69
CA GLU A 54 25.74 7.14 10.09
C GLU A 54 26.02 7.64 8.66
N LYS A 55 27.26 8.06 8.40
CA LYS A 55 27.69 8.63 7.11
C LYS A 55 28.35 7.58 6.22
N ASP A 56 28.88 6.52 6.81
CA ASP A 56 29.44 5.41 6.04
C ASP A 56 28.32 4.52 5.50
N MET A 57 28.09 4.59 4.18
CA MET A 57 27.05 3.83 3.50
C MET A 57 27.33 2.32 3.46
N VAL A 58 28.58 1.88 3.54
CA VAL A 58 28.92 0.45 3.61
C VAL A 58 28.45 -0.09 4.95
N LYS A 59 28.84 0.59 6.04
CA LYS A 59 28.40 0.27 7.39
C LYS A 59 26.88 0.37 7.54
N ALA A 60 26.24 1.42 7.01
CA ALA A 60 24.78 1.56 7.05
C ALA A 60 24.05 0.43 6.29
N THR A 61 24.66 -0.11 5.23
CA THR A 61 24.10 -1.25 4.49
C THR A 61 24.28 -2.56 5.26
N GLN A 62 25.43 -2.74 5.92
CA GLN A 62 25.66 -3.88 6.80
C GLN A 62 24.68 -3.89 7.98
N LEU A 63 24.52 -2.77 8.67
CA LEU A 63 23.55 -2.63 9.78
C LEU A 63 22.12 -2.95 9.32
N LEU A 64 21.74 -2.50 8.12
CA LEU A 64 20.43 -2.82 7.56
C LEU A 64 20.27 -4.33 7.29
N ARG A 65 21.33 -5.01 6.82
CA ARG A 65 21.30 -6.46 6.58
C ARG A 65 21.13 -7.22 7.90
N GLU A 66 21.95 -6.90 8.90
CA GLU A 66 21.87 -7.51 10.24
C GLU A 66 20.50 -7.25 10.89
N ALA A 67 19.93 -6.06 10.71
CA ALA A 67 18.59 -5.73 11.20
C ALA A 67 17.45 -6.47 10.46
N GLU A 68 17.58 -6.74 9.15
CA GLU A 68 16.64 -7.61 8.43
C GLU A 68 16.75 -9.07 8.90
N GLU A 69 17.95 -9.56 9.21
CA GLU A 69 18.17 -10.89 9.80
C GLU A 69 17.52 -10.98 11.21
N GLU A 70 17.77 -10.00 12.09
CA GLU A 70 17.12 -9.93 13.41
C GLU A 70 15.58 -9.89 13.26
N PHE A 71 15.07 -9.05 12.36
CA PHE A 71 13.64 -8.98 12.09
C PHE A 71 13.08 -10.34 11.63
N TRP A 72 13.79 -11.03 10.73
CA TRP A 72 13.38 -12.33 10.22
C TRP A 72 13.28 -13.39 11.31
N HIS A 73 14.22 -13.42 12.25
CA HIS A 73 14.21 -14.34 13.38
C HIS A 73 13.10 -14.03 14.41
N CYS A 74 12.76 -12.76 14.59
CA CYS A 74 11.82 -12.31 15.62
C CYS A 74 10.39 -12.00 15.11
N GLN A 75 10.12 -12.18 13.81
CA GLN A 75 8.81 -11.87 13.24
C GLN A 75 7.70 -12.75 13.84
N HIS A 76 6.55 -12.14 14.14
CA HIS A 76 5.37 -12.88 14.57
C HIS A 76 4.91 -13.87 13.47
N PRO A 77 4.58 -15.14 13.78
CA PRO A 77 4.17 -16.14 12.78
C PRO A 77 2.91 -15.77 12.00
N GLN A 78 1.95 -15.12 12.67
CA GLN A 78 0.69 -14.65 12.08
C GLN A 78 0.51 -13.16 12.40
N PRO A 79 1.19 -12.24 11.70
CA PRO A 79 1.12 -10.82 12.02
C PRO A 79 -0.30 -10.28 11.85
N TYR A 80 -0.63 -9.21 12.57
CA TYR A 80 -1.88 -8.49 12.36
C TYR A 80 -1.90 -7.86 10.96
N ILE A 81 -2.85 -8.29 10.14
CA ILE A 81 -3.11 -7.75 8.81
C ILE A 81 -4.48 -7.06 8.84
N PHE A 82 -4.54 -5.81 8.39
CA PHE A 82 -5.81 -5.08 8.31
C PHE A 82 -6.77 -5.79 7.35
N PRO A 83 -8.09 -5.78 7.61
CA PRO A 83 -9.05 -6.61 6.85
C PRO A 83 -8.96 -6.47 5.34
N GLU A 84 -8.85 -5.24 4.83
CA GLU A 84 -8.81 -4.94 3.39
C GLU A 84 -7.40 -4.89 2.79
N SER A 85 -6.35 -5.04 3.62
CA SER A 85 -4.99 -5.16 3.10
C SER A 85 -4.76 -6.53 2.47
N PRO A 86 -3.80 -6.69 1.53
CA PRO A 86 -3.43 -8.00 1.00
C PRO A 86 -3.13 -9.01 2.12
N GLY A 87 -3.77 -10.18 2.07
CA GLY A 87 -3.72 -11.21 3.13
C GLY A 87 -4.67 -10.99 4.30
N GLY A 88 -5.47 -9.92 4.29
CA GLY A 88 -6.51 -9.64 5.26
C GLY A 88 -7.80 -10.42 5.01
N THR A 89 -8.69 -10.44 6.00
CA THR A 89 -9.93 -11.26 6.00
C THR A 89 -11.02 -10.75 5.05
N SER A 90 -10.91 -9.52 4.56
CA SER A 90 -11.84 -8.91 3.60
C SER A 90 -11.13 -8.37 2.36
N TYR A 91 -9.89 -8.81 2.11
CA TYR A 91 -9.15 -8.48 0.90
C TYR A 91 -9.91 -8.94 -0.33
N GLU A 92 -10.10 -8.04 -1.31
CA GLU A 92 -10.84 -8.28 -2.56
C GLU A 92 -12.28 -8.82 -2.41
N ARG A 93 -12.85 -8.80 -1.19
CA ARG A 93 -14.20 -9.30 -0.90
C ARG A 93 -15.27 -8.68 -1.78
N TYR A 94 -15.12 -7.40 -2.11
CA TYR A 94 -16.09 -6.63 -2.88
C TYR A 94 -15.68 -6.44 -4.36
N GLU A 95 -14.61 -7.10 -4.82
CA GLU A 95 -14.14 -6.96 -6.20
C GLU A 95 -15.20 -7.46 -7.21
N CYS A 96 -15.98 -8.48 -6.84
CA CYS A 96 -17.07 -9.02 -7.66
C CYS A 96 -18.21 -8.01 -7.93
N TYR A 97 -18.31 -6.92 -7.15
CA TYR A 97 -19.32 -5.88 -7.34
C TYR A 97 -18.81 -4.68 -8.12
N LYS A 98 -17.50 -4.62 -8.41
CA LYS A 98 -16.87 -3.52 -9.16
C LYS A 98 -16.95 -3.78 -10.66
N VAL A 99 -18.17 -3.86 -11.18
CA VAL A 99 -18.42 -4.02 -12.62
C VAL A 99 -17.85 -2.78 -13.33
N PRO A 100 -17.01 -2.96 -14.37
CA PRO A 100 -16.41 -1.82 -15.06
C PRO A 100 -17.48 -1.00 -15.79
N GLU A 101 -17.24 0.30 -15.88
CA GLU A 101 -18.21 1.27 -16.35
C GLU A 101 -18.66 1.04 -17.79
N TRP A 102 -17.81 0.45 -18.63
CA TRP A 102 -18.12 0.20 -20.05
C TRP A 102 -19.25 -0.81 -20.24
N CYS A 103 -19.53 -1.71 -19.28
CA CYS A 103 -20.67 -2.64 -19.37
C CYS A 103 -22.04 -1.92 -19.41
N LEU A 104 -22.12 -0.67 -18.92
CA LEU A 104 -23.32 0.15 -19.02
C LEU A 104 -23.63 0.59 -20.46
N ASP A 105 -22.66 0.50 -21.37
CA ASP A 105 -22.90 0.78 -22.79
C ASP A 105 -23.72 -0.33 -23.45
N ASP A 106 -23.67 -1.55 -22.92
CA ASP A 106 -24.39 -2.73 -23.44
C ASP A 106 -25.83 -2.85 -22.93
N TRP A 107 -26.26 -2.00 -21.99
CA TRP A 107 -27.63 -2.00 -21.47
C TRP A 107 -28.67 -1.76 -22.57
N HIS A 108 -29.83 -2.42 -22.45
CA HIS A 108 -30.90 -2.25 -23.42
C HIS A 108 -31.48 -0.83 -23.34
N PRO A 109 -31.89 -0.19 -24.46
CA PRO A 109 -32.42 1.18 -24.43
C PRO A 109 -33.58 1.40 -23.45
N SER A 110 -34.43 0.40 -23.21
CA SER A 110 -35.51 0.51 -22.21
C SER A 110 -34.99 0.61 -20.77
N GLU A 111 -33.87 -0.04 -20.46
CA GLU A 111 -33.23 0.01 -19.15
C GLU A 111 -32.49 1.34 -18.97
N LYS A 112 -31.86 1.85 -20.05
CA LYS A 112 -31.24 3.19 -20.05
C LYS A 112 -32.27 4.30 -19.88
N ALA A 113 -33.45 4.15 -20.49
CA ALA A 113 -34.56 5.09 -20.37
C ALA A 113 -35.08 5.25 -18.93
N MET A 114 -34.80 4.29 -18.04
CA MET A 114 -35.10 4.41 -16.61
C MET A 114 -34.24 5.48 -15.91
N TYR A 115 -33.06 5.78 -16.44
CA TYR A 115 -32.09 6.71 -15.84
C TYR A 115 -31.64 7.80 -16.84
N PRO A 116 -32.56 8.60 -17.37
CA PRO A 116 -32.29 9.51 -18.49
C PRO A 116 -31.21 10.55 -18.16
N ASP A 117 -31.28 11.16 -16.97
CA ASP A 117 -30.31 12.18 -16.54
C ASP A 117 -28.90 11.63 -16.36
N TYR A 118 -28.79 10.39 -15.87
CA TYR A 118 -27.49 9.74 -15.67
C TYR A 118 -26.82 9.46 -17.01
N PHE A 119 -27.54 8.84 -17.96
CA PHE A 119 -26.99 8.54 -19.27
C PHE A 119 -26.70 9.81 -20.09
N ALA A 120 -27.52 10.86 -19.97
CA ALA A 120 -27.23 12.16 -20.59
C ALA A 120 -25.92 12.78 -20.07
N LYS A 121 -25.68 12.75 -18.75
CA LYS A 121 -24.42 13.21 -18.15
C LYS A 121 -23.23 12.33 -18.56
N ARG A 122 -23.43 11.02 -18.61
CA ARG A 122 -22.39 10.06 -19.04
C ARG A 122 -21.89 10.34 -20.45
N GLU A 123 -22.79 10.67 -21.39
CA GLU A 123 -22.39 11.03 -22.76
C GLU A 123 -21.49 12.27 -22.82
N GLN A 124 -21.71 13.25 -21.93
CA GLN A 124 -20.81 14.39 -21.79
C GLN A 124 -19.41 13.95 -21.34
N TRP A 125 -19.30 13.05 -20.36
CA TRP A 125 -18.02 12.48 -19.93
C TRP A 125 -17.31 11.69 -21.04
N LYS A 126 -18.04 10.86 -21.79
CA LYS A 126 -17.48 10.10 -22.93
C LYS A 126 -17.00 11.02 -24.04
N LYS A 127 -17.71 12.13 -24.30
CA LYS A 127 -17.28 13.17 -25.24
C LYS A 127 -15.96 13.81 -24.77
N LEU A 128 -15.89 14.25 -23.51
CA LEU A 128 -14.68 14.84 -22.93
C LEU A 128 -13.48 13.88 -23.02
N ARG A 129 -13.68 12.59 -22.72
CA ARG A 129 -12.61 11.58 -22.81
C ARG A 129 -12.06 11.43 -24.23
N ARG A 130 -12.93 11.44 -25.25
CA ARG A 130 -12.49 11.37 -26.66
C ARG A 130 -11.72 12.62 -27.08
N GLU A 131 -12.17 13.80 -26.67
CA GLU A 131 -11.52 15.08 -26.96
C GLU A 131 -10.21 15.30 -26.19
N SER A 132 -10.08 14.72 -24.98
CA SER A 132 -8.84 14.81 -24.19
C SER A 132 -7.78 13.80 -24.66
N TRP A 133 -8.20 12.64 -25.17
CA TRP A 133 -7.30 11.55 -25.54
C TRP A 133 -6.23 11.98 -26.56
N GLU A 134 -6.62 12.67 -27.64
CA GLU A 134 -5.67 13.16 -28.65
C GLU A 134 -4.62 14.11 -28.05
N ARG A 135 -5.01 14.92 -27.05
CA ARG A 135 -4.12 15.86 -26.34
C ARG A 135 -3.24 15.21 -25.28
N GLU A 136 -3.62 14.04 -24.78
CA GLU A 136 -2.84 13.27 -23.80
C GLU A 136 -1.77 12.40 -24.48
N VAL A 137 -2.05 11.97 -25.72
CA VAL A 137 -1.16 11.11 -26.51
C VAL A 137 -0.10 11.91 -27.27
N HIS A 138 -0.42 13.15 -27.66
CA HIS A 138 0.50 14.08 -28.32
C HIS A 138 1.17 15.04 -27.32
#